data_AF-A0A672JPW8-F1
#
_entry.id   AF-A0A672JPW8-F1
#
_cell.length_a   1.000
_cell.length_b   1.000
_cell.length_c   1.000
_cell.angle_alpha   90.00
_cell.angle_beta   90.00
_cell.angle_gamma   90.00
#
_symmetry.space_group_name_H-M   'P 1'
#
loop_
_entity.id
_entity.type
_entity.pdbx_description
1 polymer ?
#
loop_
_entity_poly.entity_id
_entity_poly.type
_entity_poly.pdbx_seq_one_letter_code
_entity_poly.pdbx_strand_id
1 'polypeptide(L)'
;CDDECSGLLLSDMDRLDRIISEVTLTTPLPPPYKVLYRFENMTEELKHMLSPQKAPERLLQLADSNLGSLVVEMDQLHSRATKVSADGEQVEDDADRIHKRAEDLELFIRDTLLGARGKIQQVAASVTMMIMSYPQR
;
A
#
# COMPACT_ATOMS: atom_id res chain seq x y z
N CYS A 1 33.70 -65.00 -50.75
CA CYS A 1 34.13 -63.60 -50.76
C CYS A 1 35.06 -63.45 -51.93
N ASP A 2 34.51 -63.02 -53.06
CA ASP A 2 35.26 -62.70 -54.27
C ASP A 2 35.84 -61.28 -54.18
N ASP A 3 36.75 -60.99 -55.11
CA ASP A 3 37.51 -59.74 -55.26
C ASP A 3 36.65 -58.45 -55.28
N GLU A 4 35.34 -58.58 -55.46
CA GLU A 4 34.35 -57.50 -55.45
C GLU A 4 34.18 -56.86 -54.05
N CYS A 5 34.27 -57.66 -52.97
CA CYS A 5 34.21 -57.13 -51.60
C CYS A 5 35.51 -56.39 -51.20
N SER A 6 36.66 -56.83 -51.73
CA SER A 6 37.96 -56.19 -51.51
C SER A 6 38.07 -54.87 -52.27
N GLY A 7 37.49 -54.79 -53.47
CA GLY A 7 37.47 -53.58 -54.30
C GLY A 7 36.68 -52.41 -53.67
N LEU A 8 35.52 -52.69 -53.06
CA LEU A 8 34.76 -51.66 -52.34
C LEU A 8 35.52 -51.13 -51.13
N LEU A 9 36.11 -52.02 -50.33
CA LEU A 9 36.89 -51.66 -49.14
C LEU A 9 38.12 -50.83 -49.51
N LEU A 10 38.82 -51.18 -50.60
CA LEU A 10 39.93 -50.41 -51.14
C LEU A 10 39.48 -49.02 -51.64
N SER A 11 38.33 -48.95 -52.31
CA SER A 11 37.79 -47.67 -52.78
C SER A 11 37.35 -46.74 -51.64
N ASP A 12 36.82 -47.31 -50.56
CA ASP A 12 36.45 -46.57 -49.35
C ASP A 12 37.70 -46.09 -48.59
N MET A 13 38.75 -46.91 -48.56
CA MET A 13 40.04 -46.53 -47.99
C MET A 13 40.73 -45.41 -48.77
N ASP A 14 40.77 -45.49 -50.11
CA ASP A 14 41.32 -44.43 -50.96
C ASP A 14 40.55 -43.12 -50.81
N ARG A 15 39.21 -43.22 -50.66
CA ARG A 15 38.35 -42.05 -50.41
C ARG A 15 38.61 -41.44 -49.05
N LEU A 16 38.85 -42.26 -48.02
CA LEU A 16 39.19 -41.80 -46.68
C LEU A 16 40.59 -41.17 -46.63
N ASP A 17 41.58 -41.76 -47.30
CA ASP A 17 42.95 -41.23 -47.41
C ASP A 17 42.96 -39.88 -48.12
N ARG A 18 42.15 -39.73 -49.17
CA ARG A 18 41.95 -38.45 -49.85
C ARG A 18 41.35 -37.39 -48.91
N ILE A 19 40.37 -37.74 -48.09
CA ILE A 19 39.77 -36.81 -47.12
C ILE A 19 40.79 -36.43 -46.03
N ILE A 20 41.56 -37.40 -45.55
CA ILE A 20 42.57 -37.20 -44.49
C ILE A 20 43.77 -36.39 -45.00
N SER A 21 44.15 -36.53 -46.27
CA SER A 21 45.25 -35.80 -46.90
C SER A 21 44.86 -34.40 -47.37
N GLU A 22 43.60 -34.18 -47.75
CA GLU A 22 43.06 -32.85 -48.10
C GLU A 22 42.79 -31.98 -46.87
N VAL A 23 42.61 -32.59 -45.68
CA VAL A 23 42.43 -31.88 -44.41
C VAL A 23 43.75 -31.84 -43.64
N THR A 24 44.28 -30.66 -43.37
CA THR A 24 45.43 -30.47 -42.47
C THR A 24 45.05 -30.73 -41.00
N LEU A 25 44.93 -32.02 -40.65
CA LEU A 25 44.65 -32.52 -39.30
C LEU A 25 45.73 -32.16 -38.26
N THR A 26 46.84 -31.57 -38.72
CA THR A 26 47.95 -31.08 -37.88
C THR A 26 47.70 -29.69 -37.32
N THR A 27 46.69 -28.96 -37.81
CA THR A 27 46.34 -27.64 -37.27
C THR A 27 45.33 -27.78 -36.12
N PRO A 28 45.51 -27.05 -35.00
CA PRO A 28 44.52 -27.03 -33.94
C PRO A 28 43.17 -26.60 -34.51
N LEU A 29 42.15 -27.42 -34.31
CA LEU A 29 40.78 -27.05 -34.67
C LEU A 29 40.44 -25.72 -33.98
N PRO A 30 39.89 -24.73 -34.71
CA PRO A 30 39.49 -23.48 -34.09
C PRO A 30 38.45 -23.77 -33.00
N PRO A 31 38.53 -23.12 -31.83
CA PRO A 31 37.54 -23.32 -30.78
C PRO A 31 36.14 -23.03 -31.31
N PRO A 32 35.12 -23.81 -30.90
CA PRO A 32 33.75 -23.62 -31.36
C PRO A 32 33.11 -22.43 -30.63
N TYR A 33 33.63 -21.21 -30.84
CA TYR A 33 33.25 -20.00 -30.12
C TYR A 33 31.74 -19.71 -30.14
N LYS A 34 31.04 -20.05 -31.24
CA LYS A 34 29.58 -19.91 -31.34
C LYS A 34 28.83 -20.78 -30.33
N VAL A 35 29.34 -21.98 -30.06
CA VAL A 35 28.76 -22.90 -29.06
C VAL A 35 29.13 -22.44 -27.65
N LEU A 36 30.40 -22.06 -27.43
CA LEU A 36 30.86 -21.56 -26.14
C LEU A 36 30.12 -20.29 -25.69
N TYR A 37 29.89 -19.33 -26.60
CA TYR A 37 29.15 -18.11 -26.32
C TYR A 37 27.67 -18.38 -25.97
N ARG A 38 27.05 -19.39 -26.59
CA ARG A 38 25.70 -19.82 -26.20
C ARG A 38 25.67 -20.35 -24.77
N PHE A 39 26.67 -21.13 -24.37
CA PHE A 39 26.77 -21.63 -23.00
C PHE A 39 27.05 -20.51 -22.00
N GLU A 40 27.93 -19.57 -22.32
CA GLU A 40 28.19 -18.40 -21.48
C GLU A 40 26.89 -17.62 -21.20
N ASN A 41 26.13 -17.27 -22.24
CA ASN A 41 24.89 -16.53 -22.09
C ASN A 41 23.83 -17.30 -21.26
N MET A 42 23.62 -18.59 -21.56
CA MET A 42 22.69 -19.42 -20.77
C MET A 42 23.13 -19.53 -19.30
N THR A 43 24.43 -19.64 -19.04
CA THR A 43 24.97 -19.80 -17.69
C THR A 43 24.84 -18.50 -16.89
N GLU A 44 24.99 -17.34 -17.55
CA GLU A 44 24.80 -16.03 -16.93
C GLU A 44 23.33 -15.79 -16.53
N GLU A 45 22.38 -16.13 -17.39
CA GLU A 45 20.95 -16.11 -17.05
C GLU A 45 20.62 -17.04 -15.87
N LEU A 46 21.14 -18.27 -15.90
CA LEU A 46 20.99 -19.24 -14.81
C LEU A 46 21.56 -18.71 -13.48
N LYS A 47 22.72 -18.06 -13.50
CA LYS A 47 23.33 -17.45 -12.31
C LYS A 47 22.44 -16.37 -11.69
N HIS A 48 21.76 -15.58 -12.51
CA HIS A 48 20.79 -14.58 -12.04
C HIS A 48 19.51 -15.21 -11.48
N MET A 49 19.06 -16.35 -12.02
CA MET A 49 17.89 -17.07 -11.52
C MET A 49 18.18 -17.82 -10.22
N LEU A 50 19.37 -18.41 -10.12
CA LEU A 50 19.85 -19.16 -8.95
C LEU A 50 20.48 -18.26 -7.89
N SER A 51 20.36 -16.94 -8.03
CA SER A 51 20.91 -16.03 -7.04
C SER A 51 20.22 -16.25 -5.69
N PRO A 52 20.95 -16.19 -4.57
CA PRO A 52 20.36 -16.42 -3.25
C PRO A 52 19.19 -15.48 -2.91
N GLN A 53 19.11 -14.30 -3.55
CA GLN A 53 18.00 -13.37 -3.37
C GLN A 53 16.69 -13.88 -4.01
N LYS A 54 16.78 -14.71 -5.05
CA LYS A 54 15.64 -15.32 -5.74
C LYS A 54 15.35 -16.74 -5.26
N ALA A 55 16.12 -17.25 -4.30
CA ALA A 55 15.86 -18.54 -3.70
C ALA A 55 14.42 -18.58 -3.14
N PRO A 56 13.61 -19.58 -3.52
CA PRO A 56 12.21 -19.66 -3.10
C PRO A 56 12.04 -19.57 -1.58
N GLU A 57 12.92 -20.21 -0.82
CA GLU A 57 12.88 -20.24 0.65
C GLU A 57 13.04 -18.84 1.25
N ARG A 58 13.96 -18.03 0.70
CA ARG A 58 14.18 -16.64 1.14
C ARG A 58 12.98 -15.77 0.83
N LEU A 59 12.40 -15.92 -0.36
CA LEU A 59 11.22 -15.14 -0.77
C LEU A 59 10.01 -15.49 0.11
N LEU A 60 9.84 -16.77 0.46
CA LEU A 60 8.80 -17.21 1.38
C LEU A 60 9.00 -16.65 2.79
N GLN A 61 10.22 -16.68 3.32
CA GLN A 61 10.54 -16.08 4.63
C GLN A 61 10.29 -14.56 4.64
N LEU A 62 10.63 -13.86 3.55
CA LEU A 62 10.36 -12.44 3.44
C LEU A 62 8.85 -12.15 3.38
N ALA A 63 8.11 -12.94 2.61
CA ALA A 63 6.65 -12.84 2.54
C ALA A 63 6.00 -13.09 3.91
N ASP A 64 6.46 -14.10 4.63
CA ASP A 64 5.98 -14.45 5.97
C ASP A 64 6.26 -13.33 6.99
N SER A 65 7.50 -12.81 7.01
CA SER A 65 7.87 -11.69 7.88
C SER A 65 7.08 -10.41 7.55
N ASN A 66 6.89 -10.12 6.26
CA ASN A 66 6.11 -8.94 5.83
C ASN A 66 4.64 -9.09 6.22
N LEU A 67 4.07 -10.29 6.04
CA LEU A 67 2.69 -10.59 6.41
C LEU A 67 2.49 -10.50 7.92
N GLY A 68 3.43 -11.02 8.71
CA GLY A 68 3.41 -10.90 10.16
C GLY A 68 3.40 -9.44 10.64
N SER A 69 4.26 -8.58 10.06
CA SER A 69 4.27 -7.15 10.37
C SER A 69 2.96 -6.48 9.98
N LEU A 70 2.45 -6.77 8.78
CA LEU A 70 1.21 -6.18 8.27
C LEU A 70 0.01 -6.52 9.14
N VAL A 71 -0.12 -7.78 9.60
CA VAL A 71 -1.22 -8.20 10.47
C VAL A 71 -1.20 -7.43 11.80
N VAL A 72 -0.02 -7.21 12.39
CA VAL A 72 0.12 -6.43 13.62
C VAL A 72 -0.30 -4.97 13.39
N GLU A 73 0.14 -4.35 12.30
CA GLU A 73 -0.24 -2.98 11.96
C GLU A 73 -1.75 -2.85 11.70
N MET A 74 -2.35 -3.84 11.04
CA MET A 74 -3.80 -3.89 10.81
C MET A 74 -4.60 -4.00 12.10
N ASP A 75 -4.16 -4.82 13.06
CA ASP A 75 -4.82 -4.96 14.36
C ASP A 75 -4.75 -3.66 15.18
N GLN A 76 -3.57 -3.00 15.18
CA GLN A 76 -3.41 -1.70 15.81
C GLN A 76 -4.29 -0.62 15.17
N LEU A 77 -4.37 -0.61 13.83
CA LEU A 77 -5.23 0.34 13.11
C LEU A 77 -6.70 0.08 13.43
N HIS A 78 -7.13 -1.18 13.46
CA HIS A 78 -8.49 -1.56 13.81
C HIS A 78 -8.86 -1.11 15.22
N SER A 79 -8.00 -1.38 16.21
CA SER A 79 -8.20 -0.94 17.60
C SER A 79 -8.36 0.58 17.71
N ARG A 80 -7.52 1.35 16.99
CA ARG A 80 -7.62 2.81 16.95
C ARG A 80 -8.90 3.29 16.28
N ALA A 81 -9.30 2.69 15.16
CA ALA A 81 -10.53 3.04 14.46
C ALA A 81 -11.77 2.80 15.32
N THR A 82 -11.83 1.67 16.03
CA THR A 82 -12.91 1.35 16.96
C THR A 82 -12.99 2.36 18.10
N LYS A 83 -11.84 2.74 18.67
CA LYS A 83 -11.80 3.77 19.71
C LYS A 83 -12.29 5.12 19.20
N VAL A 84 -11.80 5.57 18.04
CA VAL A 84 -12.21 6.85 17.43
C VAL A 84 -13.71 6.85 17.13
N SER A 85 -14.27 5.72 16.71
CA SER A 85 -15.72 5.58 16.50
C SER A 85 -16.51 5.76 17.79
N ALA A 86 -16.07 5.13 18.89
CA ALA A 86 -16.73 5.26 20.19
C ALA A 86 -16.59 6.68 20.77
N ASP A 87 -15.39 7.27 20.67
CA ASP A 87 -15.15 8.66 21.09
C ASP A 87 -16.01 9.63 20.25
N GLY A 88 -16.22 9.33 18.96
CA GLY A 88 -17.07 10.10 18.06
C GLY A 88 -18.56 10.08 18.46
N GLU A 89 -19.11 8.90 18.74
CA GLU A 89 -20.49 8.74 19.24
C GLU A 89 -20.71 9.52 20.54
N GLN A 90 -19.75 9.45 21.46
CA GLN A 90 -19.80 10.22 22.70
C GLN A 90 -19.80 11.74 22.44
N VAL A 91 -18.97 12.21 21.51
CA VAL A 91 -18.90 13.64 21.16
C VAL A 91 -20.20 14.11 20.51
N GLU A 92 -20.86 13.29 19.70
CA GLU A 92 -22.17 13.57 19.11
C GLU A 92 -23.23 13.75 20.21
N ASP A 93 -23.32 12.80 21.15
CA ASP A 93 -24.21 12.89 22.31
C ASP A 93 -23.95 14.13 23.18
N ASP A 94 -22.67 14.43 23.42
CA ASP A 94 -22.26 15.61 24.18
C ASP A 94 -22.62 16.91 23.46
N ALA A 95 -22.47 16.96 22.13
CA ALA A 95 -22.85 18.10 21.31
C ALA A 95 -24.36 18.34 21.35
N ASP A 96 -25.17 17.30 21.20
CA ASP A 96 -26.63 17.36 21.30
C ASP A 96 -27.08 17.86 22.68
N ARG A 97 -26.45 17.36 23.75
CA ARG A 97 -26.73 17.81 25.12
C ARG A 97 -26.38 19.29 25.32
N ILE A 98 -25.24 19.73 24.79
CA ILE A 98 -24.83 21.14 24.88
C ILE A 98 -25.78 22.02 24.08
N HIS A 99 -26.20 21.59 22.90
CA HIS A 99 -27.13 22.32 22.05
C HIS A 99 -28.46 22.58 22.76
N LYS A 100 -29.10 21.54 23.31
CA LYS A 100 -30.34 21.68 24.10
C LYS A 100 -30.20 22.64 25.28
N ARG A 101 -29.09 22.55 26.02
CA ARG A 101 -28.80 23.46 27.13
C ARG A 101 -28.61 24.91 26.68
N ALA A 102 -28.04 25.11 25.50
CA ALA A 102 -27.90 26.46 24.93
C ALA A 102 -29.26 27.05 24.55
N GLU A 103 -30.16 26.25 23.97
CA GLU A 103 -31.54 26.67 23.67
C GLU A 103 -32.32 27.02 24.96
N ASP A 104 -32.24 26.16 25.97
CA ASP A 104 -32.86 26.41 27.27
C ASP A 104 -32.33 27.71 27.91
N LEU A 105 -31.01 27.93 27.82
CA LEU A 105 -30.38 29.13 28.34
C LEU A 105 -30.81 30.39 27.58
N GLU A 106 -30.94 30.32 26.25
CA GLU A 106 -31.43 31.43 25.43
C GLU A 106 -32.85 31.82 25.84
N LEU A 107 -33.75 30.84 25.99
CA LEU A 107 -35.13 31.06 26.45
C LEU A 107 -35.16 31.70 27.84
N PHE A 108 -34.38 31.15 28.78
CA PHE A 108 -34.29 31.68 30.13
C PHE A 108 -33.84 33.16 30.16
N ILE A 109 -32.81 33.50 29.38
CA ILE A 109 -32.31 34.88 29.28
C ILE A 109 -33.39 35.79 28.68
N ARG A 110 -34.06 35.35 27.62
CA ARG A 110 -35.13 36.12 26.96
C ARG A 110 -36.30 36.40 27.90
N ASP A 111 -36.78 35.39 28.62
CA ASP A 111 -37.88 35.52 29.57
C ASP A 111 -37.50 36.44 30.74
N THR A 112 -36.27 36.30 31.24
CA THR A 112 -35.73 37.16 32.30
C THR A 112 -35.68 38.62 31.83
N LEU A 113 -35.20 38.88 30.61
CA LEU A 113 -35.13 40.22 30.03
C LEU A 113 -36.51 40.83 29.83
N LEU A 114 -37.47 40.06 29.30
CA LEU A 114 -38.86 40.52 29.13
C LEU A 114 -39.51 40.84 30.48
N GLY A 115 -39.34 39.97 31.47
CA GLY A 115 -39.82 40.19 32.84
C GLY A 115 -39.22 41.44 33.49
N ALA A 116 -37.91 41.64 33.35
CA ALA A 116 -37.23 42.83 33.84
C ALA A 116 -37.74 44.11 33.16
N ARG A 117 -37.91 44.08 31.83
CA ARG A 117 -38.45 45.21 31.06
C ARG A 117 -39.86 45.58 31.50
N GLY A 118 -40.72 44.59 31.69
CA GLY A 118 -42.09 44.79 32.18
C GLY A 118 -42.12 45.44 33.56
N LYS A 119 -41.28 44.98 34.49
CA LYS A 119 -41.14 45.59 35.82
C LYS A 119 -40.67 47.05 35.74
N ILE A 120 -39.68 47.33 34.89
CA ILE A 120 -39.18 48.71 34.69
C ILE A 120 -40.31 49.62 34.16
N GLN A 121 -41.07 49.17 33.16
CA GLN A 121 -42.21 49.93 32.62
C GLN A 121 -43.30 50.17 33.66
N GLN A 122 -43.63 49.18 34.48
CA GLN A 122 -44.62 49.32 35.55
C GLN A 122 -44.17 50.35 36.62
N VAL A 123 -42.90 50.30 37.02
CA VAL A 123 -42.32 51.27 37.96
C VAL A 123 -42.33 52.66 37.34
N ALA A 124 -41.90 52.81 36.08
CA ALA A 124 -41.92 54.10 35.38
C ALA A 124 -43.34 54.69 35.32
N ALA A 125 -44.34 53.90 34.93
CA ALA A 125 -45.74 54.34 34.89
C ALA A 125 -46.25 54.77 36.27
N SER A 126 -45.92 54.00 37.32
CA SER A 126 -46.31 54.34 38.70
C SER A 126 -45.71 55.66 39.16
N VAL A 127 -44.42 55.90 38.85
CA VAL A 127 -43.74 57.16 39.15
C VAL A 127 -44.35 58.33 38.37
N THR A 128 -44.63 58.17 37.08
CA THR A 128 -45.28 59.20 36.26
C THR A 128 -46.64 59.59 36.81
N MET A 129 -47.48 58.62 37.20
CA MET A 129 -48.77 58.89 37.83
C MET A 129 -48.61 59.65 39.15
N MET A 130 -47.63 59.26 39.98
CA MET A 130 -47.36 59.95 41.24
C MET A 130 -46.99 61.42 41.02
N ILE A 131 -46.10 61.70 40.05
CA ILE A 131 -45.71 63.07 39.69
C ILE A 131 -46.91 63.89 39.19
N MET A 132 -47.77 63.32 38.32
CA MET A 132 -48.95 64.02 37.80
C MET A 132 -50.03 64.29 38.86
N SER A 133 -50.05 63.50 39.93
CA SER A 133 -51.00 63.68 41.05
C SER A 133 -50.56 64.71 42.09
N TYR A 134 -49.32 65.22 42.03
CA TYR A 134 -48.87 66.32 42.89
C TYR A 134 -49.32 67.68 42.32
N PRO A 135 -50.16 68.46 43.02
CA PRO A 135 -50.57 69.77 42.53
C PRO A 135 -49.38 70.72 42.53
N GLN A 136 -49.04 71.27 41.35
CA GLN A 136 -48.13 72.42 41.23
C GLN A 136 -48.74 73.58 42.01
N ARG A 137 -48.02 74.04 43.03
CA ARG A 137 -48.43 75.14 43.91
C ARG A 137 -48.02 76.48 43.32
#